data_AF-A0A4R5NNW4-F1
#
_entry.id   AF-A0A4R5NNW4-F1
#
_cell.length_a   1.000
_cell.length_b   1.000
_cell.length_c   1.000
_cell.angle_alpha   90.00
_cell.angle_beta   90.00
_cell.angle_gamma   90.00
#
_symmetry.space_group_name_H-M   'P 1'
#
loop_
_entity.id
_entity.type
_entity.pdbx_description
1 polymer ?
#
loop_
_entity_poly.entity_id
_entity_poly.type
_entity_poly.pdbx_seq_one_letter_code
_entity_poly.pdbx_strand_id
1 'polypeptide(L)'
;MGNENLVKAITESRNFENGINRIHYSIHCSKDDAFSLLIEQVLRRIHFWNSNNANTLIKAFSDHSNPDFKNKQWAITYAAKDVVEDYYGHKTLLVENFDKSDELGQLAPINCKSSVSVENSLVNKVISLFPTDKTKLFVKSLLKYGKIATMDIFSMTDKKFEHALYDRIAYVKSNAQMFTEQLSGFDHQDTLDKLKVLGDFEYCLNKYADPMTLNSEVHTLFISNSDLFNDIFDYATKVYGMKYQGIVWKSFGLINDHQLKLDEYKLIDSIIDLQQELSKQFVPKEGQVSLYEATYLS
;
A
#
# COMPACT_ATOMS: atom_id res chain seq x y z
N MET A 1 20.77 -39.16 -34.49
CA MET A 1 19.58 -39.91 -34.95
C MET A 1 18.63 -40.37 -33.83
N GLY A 2 19.04 -41.15 -32.82
CA GLY A 2 18.10 -41.64 -31.79
C GLY A 2 17.50 -40.58 -30.85
N ASN A 3 18.28 -39.54 -30.50
CA ASN A 3 17.85 -38.50 -29.57
C ASN A 3 16.99 -37.40 -30.24
N GLU A 4 17.30 -37.02 -31.49
CA GLU A 4 16.52 -36.03 -32.26
C GLU A 4 15.10 -36.52 -32.56
N ASN A 5 14.96 -37.80 -32.93
CA ASN A 5 13.64 -38.40 -33.16
C ASN A 5 12.81 -38.50 -31.88
N LEU A 6 13.46 -38.68 -30.72
CA LEU A 6 12.81 -38.69 -29.42
C LEU A 6 12.35 -37.28 -29.02
N VAL A 7 13.22 -36.28 -29.15
CA VAL A 7 12.86 -34.87 -28.91
C VAL A 7 11.69 -34.48 -29.80
N LYS A 8 11.73 -34.83 -31.09
CA LYS A 8 10.64 -34.57 -32.02
C LYS A 8 9.32 -35.21 -31.59
N ALA A 9 9.34 -36.50 -31.22
CA ALA A 9 8.16 -37.21 -30.73
C ALA A 9 7.58 -36.61 -29.44
N ILE A 10 8.45 -36.08 -28.56
CA ILE A 10 8.03 -35.38 -27.34
C ILE A 10 7.40 -34.03 -27.70
N THR A 11 8.06 -33.23 -28.54
CA THR A 11 7.62 -31.87 -28.88
C THR A 11 6.34 -31.82 -29.71
N GLU A 12 6.09 -32.84 -30.53
CA GLU A 12 4.86 -32.98 -31.30
C GLU A 12 3.66 -33.44 -30.45
N SER A 13 3.89 -33.81 -29.18
CA SER A 13 2.82 -34.16 -28.26
C SER A 13 2.01 -32.94 -27.84
N ARG A 14 0.67 -33.05 -27.90
CA ARG A 14 -0.25 -32.03 -27.36
C ARG A 14 0.03 -31.67 -25.90
N ASN A 15 0.52 -32.63 -25.10
CA ASN A 15 0.83 -32.36 -23.69
C ASN A 15 2.09 -31.51 -23.53
N PHE A 16 2.99 -31.54 -24.50
CA PHE A 16 4.17 -30.69 -24.52
C PHE A 16 3.79 -29.24 -24.79
N GLU A 17 2.94 -28.98 -25.79
CA GLU A 17 2.37 -27.65 -26.04
C GLU A 17 1.60 -27.11 -24.81
N ASN A 18 0.78 -27.97 -24.18
CA ASN A 18 0.09 -27.61 -22.94
C ASN A 18 1.08 -27.32 -21.79
N GLY A 19 2.19 -28.05 -21.71
CA GLY A 19 3.26 -27.82 -20.74
C GLY A 19 3.97 -26.48 -20.96
N ILE A 20 4.27 -26.12 -22.22
CA ILE A 20 4.85 -24.82 -22.59
C ILE A 20 3.93 -23.70 -22.16
N ASN A 21 2.64 -23.78 -22.53
CA ASN A 21 1.66 -22.77 -22.15
C ASN A 21 1.55 -22.68 -20.62
N ARG A 22 1.57 -23.82 -19.93
CA ARG A 22 1.56 -23.85 -18.46
C ARG A 22 2.77 -23.12 -17.87
N ILE A 23 3.99 -23.40 -18.31
CA ILE A 23 5.19 -22.71 -17.80
C ILE A 23 5.15 -21.23 -18.19
N HIS A 24 4.89 -20.92 -19.47
CA HIS A 24 4.77 -19.56 -19.98
C HIS A 24 3.82 -18.70 -19.13
N TYR A 25 2.62 -19.20 -18.86
CA TYR A 25 1.64 -18.47 -18.04
C TYR A 25 1.93 -18.52 -16.55
N SER A 26 2.53 -19.61 -16.03
CA SER A 26 2.81 -19.75 -14.60
C SER A 26 4.02 -18.95 -14.12
N ILE A 27 5.06 -18.76 -14.94
CA ILE A 27 6.27 -18.01 -14.55
C ILE A 27 6.53 -16.76 -15.39
N HIS A 28 5.64 -16.43 -16.34
CA HIS A 28 5.69 -15.24 -17.20
C HIS A 28 6.98 -15.09 -18.02
N CYS A 29 7.54 -16.21 -18.53
CA CYS A 29 8.70 -16.21 -19.44
C CYS A 29 8.26 -16.22 -20.92
N SER A 30 9.18 -16.10 -21.89
CA SER A 30 8.81 -16.27 -23.30
C SER A 30 8.42 -17.73 -23.60
N LYS A 31 7.67 -17.99 -24.69
CA LYS A 31 7.35 -19.36 -25.09
C LYS A 31 8.60 -20.18 -25.46
N ASP A 32 9.63 -19.51 -25.96
CA ASP A 32 10.91 -20.15 -26.32
C ASP A 32 11.72 -20.53 -25.07
N ASP A 33 11.68 -19.70 -24.03
CA ASP A 33 12.26 -20.03 -22.72
C ASP A 33 11.49 -21.18 -22.06
N ALA A 34 10.15 -21.12 -22.08
CA ALA A 34 9.29 -22.18 -21.56
C ALA A 34 9.52 -23.52 -22.30
N PHE A 35 9.75 -23.47 -23.62
CA PHE A 35 10.13 -24.63 -24.42
C PHE A 35 11.45 -25.23 -23.93
N SER A 36 12.47 -24.39 -23.76
CA SER A 36 13.82 -24.81 -23.36
C SER A 36 13.83 -25.43 -21.96
N LEU A 37 13.13 -24.79 -21.01
CA LEU A 37 12.99 -25.30 -19.64
C LEU A 37 12.22 -26.63 -19.60
N LEU A 38 11.12 -26.73 -20.36
CA LEU A 38 10.32 -27.95 -20.38
C LEU A 38 11.07 -29.11 -21.01
N ILE A 39 11.73 -28.92 -22.16
CA ILE A 39 12.42 -30.02 -22.82
C ILE A 39 13.56 -30.55 -21.95
N GLU A 40 14.31 -29.65 -21.30
CA GLU A 40 15.38 -30.04 -20.38
C GLU A 40 14.85 -30.88 -19.22
N GLN A 41 13.77 -30.43 -18.57
CA GLN A 41 13.22 -31.13 -17.42
C GLN A 41 12.53 -32.45 -17.78
N VAL A 42 11.90 -32.52 -18.96
CA VAL A 42 11.33 -33.76 -19.50
C VAL A 42 12.45 -34.78 -19.76
N LEU A 43 13.54 -34.35 -20.38
CA LEU A 43 14.69 -35.22 -20.63
C LEU A 43 15.34 -35.71 -19.32
N ARG A 44 15.46 -34.84 -18.30
CA ARG A 44 15.92 -35.22 -16.95
C ARG A 44 15.02 -36.30 -16.34
N ARG A 45 13.70 -36.14 -16.40
CA ARG A 45 12.73 -37.15 -15.90
C ARG A 45 12.77 -38.46 -16.67
N ILE A 46 12.96 -38.42 -17.99
CA ILE A 46 13.06 -39.61 -18.84
C ILE A 46 14.40 -40.33 -18.61
N HIS A 47 15.49 -39.61 -18.39
CA HIS A 47 16.80 -40.20 -18.06
C HIS A 47 16.74 -41.01 -16.75
N PHE A 48 15.90 -40.60 -15.80
CA PHE A 48 15.63 -41.34 -14.57
C PHE A 48 14.87 -42.67 -14.77
N TRP A 49 14.27 -42.90 -15.94
CA TRP A 49 13.45 -44.10 -16.21
C TRP A 49 14.23 -45.32 -16.70
N ASN A 50 15.57 -45.24 -16.73
CA ASN A 50 16.47 -46.36 -16.99
C ASN A 50 16.02 -47.25 -18.17
N SER A 51 15.63 -46.62 -19.28
CA SER A 51 15.16 -47.33 -20.46
C SER A 51 16.29 -47.45 -21.46
N ASN A 52 16.92 -48.62 -21.50
CA ASN A 52 18.06 -48.95 -22.37
C ASN A 52 17.74 -48.93 -23.89
N ASN A 53 16.62 -48.32 -24.35
CA ASN A 53 16.29 -48.28 -25.77
C ASN A 53 15.44 -47.04 -26.15
N ALA A 54 16.06 -46.09 -26.85
CA ALA A 54 15.41 -44.88 -27.36
C ALA A 54 14.19 -45.18 -28.26
N ASN A 55 14.20 -46.29 -28.98
CA ASN A 55 13.09 -46.68 -29.86
C ASN A 55 11.82 -47.03 -29.08
N THR A 56 11.96 -47.55 -27.86
CA THR A 56 10.81 -47.86 -26.98
C THR A 56 10.18 -46.57 -26.46
N LEU A 57 11.00 -45.56 -26.13
CA LEU A 57 10.51 -44.24 -25.72
C LEU A 57 9.82 -43.50 -26.86
N ILE A 58 10.41 -43.51 -28.06
CA ILE A 58 9.79 -42.91 -29.25
C ILE A 58 8.41 -43.54 -29.48
N LYS A 59 8.31 -44.88 -29.47
CA LYS A 59 7.00 -45.55 -29.58
C LYS A 59 6.04 -45.15 -28.47
N ALA A 60 6.51 -44.98 -27.24
CA ALA A 60 5.65 -44.58 -26.12
C ALA A 60 5.16 -43.12 -26.19
N PHE A 61 5.80 -42.25 -26.98
CA PHE A 61 5.31 -40.89 -27.24
C PHE A 61 4.54 -40.74 -28.55
N SER A 62 4.70 -41.67 -29.49
CA SER A 62 4.05 -41.61 -30.80
C SER A 62 2.83 -42.55 -30.93
N ASP A 63 2.81 -43.68 -30.24
CA ASP A 63 1.74 -44.68 -30.35
C ASP A 63 0.69 -44.51 -29.24
N HIS A 64 -0.46 -43.96 -29.62
CA HIS A 64 -1.58 -43.68 -28.72
C HIS A 64 -2.32 -44.94 -28.24
N SER A 65 -2.04 -46.10 -28.85
CA SER A 65 -2.61 -47.39 -28.44
C SER A 65 -1.75 -48.11 -27.40
N ASN A 66 -0.55 -47.59 -27.09
CA ASN A 66 0.34 -48.17 -26.11
C ASN A 66 -0.15 -47.90 -24.67
N PRO A 67 -0.31 -48.92 -23.81
CA PRO A 67 -0.75 -48.72 -22.42
C PRO A 67 0.20 -47.83 -21.60
N ASP A 68 1.48 -47.76 -21.95
CA ASP A 68 2.46 -46.89 -21.29
C ASP A 68 2.39 -45.42 -21.76
N PHE A 69 1.70 -45.15 -22.87
CA PHE A 69 1.57 -43.80 -23.46
C PHE A 69 1.06 -42.78 -22.44
N LYS A 70 0.06 -43.16 -21.64
CA LYS A 70 -0.52 -42.28 -20.61
C LYS A 70 0.47 -41.98 -19.49
N ASN A 71 1.22 -42.98 -19.04
CA ASN A 71 2.23 -42.83 -17.99
C ASN A 71 3.42 -41.97 -18.47
N LYS A 72 3.80 -42.11 -19.74
CA LYS A 72 4.89 -41.33 -20.34
C LYS A 72 4.48 -39.88 -20.62
N GLN A 73 3.24 -39.64 -21.02
CA GLN A 73 2.66 -38.30 -21.10
C GLN A 73 2.58 -37.58 -19.75
N TRP A 74 2.40 -38.32 -18.66
CA TRP A 74 2.40 -37.73 -17.32
C TRP A 74 3.77 -37.16 -16.94
N ALA A 75 4.88 -37.70 -17.45
CA ALA A 75 6.18 -37.06 -17.23
C ALA A 75 6.27 -35.66 -17.82
N ILE A 76 5.62 -35.38 -18.94
CA ILE A 76 5.57 -34.03 -19.49
C ILE A 76 4.82 -33.10 -18.54
N THR A 77 3.67 -33.56 -18.04
CA THR A 77 2.87 -32.80 -17.06
C THR A 77 3.62 -32.56 -15.75
N TYR A 78 4.33 -33.56 -15.24
CA TYR A 78 5.11 -33.42 -14.00
C TYR A 78 6.40 -32.63 -14.21
N ALA A 79 7.08 -32.74 -15.35
CA ALA A 79 8.21 -31.88 -15.69
C ALA A 79 7.78 -30.40 -15.71
N ALA A 80 6.62 -30.10 -16.31
CA ALA A 80 6.09 -28.75 -16.30
C ALA A 80 5.75 -28.24 -14.89
N LYS A 81 5.37 -29.13 -13.96
CA LYS A 81 5.17 -28.78 -12.55
C LYS A 81 6.49 -28.51 -11.86
N ASP A 82 7.49 -29.36 -12.04
CA ASP A 82 8.81 -29.18 -11.44
C ASP A 82 9.45 -27.86 -11.88
N VAL A 83 9.38 -27.51 -13.16
CA VAL A 83 9.93 -26.23 -13.65
C VAL A 83 9.31 -25.05 -12.90
N VAL A 84 8.00 -25.12 -12.64
CA VAL A 84 7.28 -24.10 -11.88
C VAL A 84 7.67 -24.15 -10.40
N GLU A 85 7.73 -25.34 -9.80
CA GLU A 85 8.12 -25.53 -8.39
C GLU A 85 9.56 -25.13 -8.12
N ASP A 86 10.52 -25.46 -8.97
CA ASP A 86 11.93 -25.07 -8.85
C ASP A 86 12.08 -23.55 -8.99
N TYR A 87 11.43 -22.92 -9.97
CA TYR A 87 11.45 -21.47 -10.14
C TYR A 87 10.93 -20.75 -8.89
N TYR A 88 9.85 -21.23 -8.31
CA TYR A 88 9.27 -20.63 -7.10
C TYR A 88 10.00 -21.04 -5.82
N GLY A 89 10.50 -22.25 -5.70
CA GLY A 89 11.31 -22.72 -4.56
C GLY A 89 12.63 -21.95 -4.43
N HIS A 90 13.28 -21.64 -5.56
CA HIS A 90 14.42 -20.72 -5.59
C HIS A 90 14.02 -19.29 -5.22
N LYS A 91 12.81 -18.84 -5.56
CA LYS A 91 12.27 -17.53 -5.16
C LYS A 91 11.94 -17.46 -3.67
N THR A 92 11.44 -18.53 -3.07
CA THR A 92 11.16 -18.60 -1.62
C THR A 92 12.47 -18.55 -0.82
N LEU A 93 13.52 -19.23 -1.28
CA LEU A 93 14.87 -19.11 -0.71
C LEU A 93 15.48 -17.71 -0.88
N LEU A 94 15.18 -17.02 -1.98
CA LEU A 94 15.55 -15.60 -2.14
C LEU A 94 14.77 -14.71 -1.17
N VAL A 95 13.46 -14.93 -1.00
CA VAL A 95 12.60 -14.14 -0.09
C VAL A 95 13.00 -14.34 1.38
N GLU A 96 13.30 -15.56 1.81
CA GLU A 96 13.77 -15.84 3.18
C GLU A 96 15.17 -15.28 3.48
N ASN A 97 16.01 -15.08 2.45
CA ASN A 97 17.32 -14.46 2.60
C ASN A 97 17.32 -12.93 2.34
N PHE A 98 16.29 -12.38 1.69
CA PHE A 98 16.14 -10.94 1.46
C PHE A 98 15.74 -10.19 2.75
N ASP A 99 15.02 -10.84 3.68
CA ASP A 99 14.75 -10.28 5.02
C ASP A 99 16.04 -10.09 5.87
N LYS A 100 17.20 -10.55 5.39
CA LYS A 100 18.52 -10.32 6.04
C LYS A 100 19.41 -9.32 5.31
N SER A 101 19.03 -8.82 4.14
CA SER A 101 19.82 -7.84 3.38
C SER A 101 18.96 -6.60 3.11
N ASP A 102 18.88 -5.75 4.12
CA ASP A 102 18.20 -4.44 4.11
C ASP A 102 18.92 -3.38 3.25
N GLU A 103 19.81 -3.79 2.34
CA GLU A 103 20.62 -2.91 1.52
C GLU A 103 20.85 -3.54 0.15
N LEU A 104 19.92 -3.38 -0.80
CA LEU A 104 20.23 -3.26 -2.24
C LEU A 104 18.95 -3.09 -3.08
N GLY A 105 18.82 -1.88 -3.63
CA GLY A 105 18.45 -1.73 -5.04
C GLY A 105 16.96 -1.62 -5.38
N GLN A 106 16.47 -0.38 -5.34
CA GLN A 106 15.50 0.21 -6.26
C GLN A 106 14.99 -0.71 -7.39
N LEU A 107 13.78 -1.26 -7.22
CA LEU A 107 12.92 -1.60 -8.34
C LEU A 107 11.64 -0.77 -8.18
N ALA A 108 11.50 0.22 -9.06
CA ALA A 108 10.40 1.16 -9.06
C ALA A 108 9.05 0.42 -9.12
N PRO A 109 8.01 0.85 -8.37
CA PRO A 109 6.70 0.26 -8.48
C PRO A 109 6.11 0.52 -9.87
N ILE A 110 5.42 -0.49 -10.39
CA ILE A 110 4.64 -0.43 -11.62
C ILE A 110 3.59 0.69 -11.50
N ASN A 111 3.52 1.50 -12.55
CA ASN A 111 2.69 2.67 -12.72
C ASN A 111 1.18 2.37 -12.49
N CYS A 112 0.66 2.70 -11.31
CA CYS A 112 -0.76 2.82 -11.04
C CYS A 112 -1.20 4.27 -11.30
N LYS A 113 -2.17 4.46 -12.19
CA LYS A 113 -2.83 5.75 -12.41
C LYS A 113 -3.36 6.25 -11.06
N SER A 114 -3.00 7.51 -10.75
CA SER A 114 -3.08 8.17 -9.44
C SER A 114 -2.31 7.46 -8.32
N SER A 115 -1.00 7.68 -8.29
CA SER A 115 -0.16 7.38 -7.12
C SER A 115 -0.51 8.35 -5.99
N VAL A 116 -1.58 8.05 -5.25
CA VAL A 116 -1.66 8.53 -3.88
C VAL A 116 -0.56 7.78 -3.13
N SER A 117 0.49 8.49 -2.75
CA SER A 117 1.51 7.97 -1.84
C SER A 117 0.85 7.71 -0.49
N VAL A 118 0.17 6.57 -0.34
CA VAL A 118 -0.34 6.12 0.96
C VAL A 118 0.88 5.76 1.78
N GLU A 119 1.12 6.49 2.86
CA GLU A 119 2.23 6.20 3.76
C GLU A 119 2.17 4.74 4.24
N ASN A 120 3.32 4.06 4.23
CA ASN A 120 3.44 2.66 4.68
C ASN A 120 2.92 2.46 6.13
N SER A 121 2.93 3.52 6.94
CA SER A 121 2.36 3.59 8.30
C SER A 121 0.85 3.29 8.30
N LEU A 122 0.08 3.95 7.43
CA LEU A 122 -1.37 3.79 7.32
C LEU A 122 -1.76 2.41 6.83
N VAL A 123 -1.03 1.87 5.84
CA VAL A 123 -1.26 0.51 5.32
C VAL A 123 -1.09 -0.53 6.43
N ASN A 124 -0.04 -0.42 7.24
CA ASN A 124 0.19 -1.31 8.37
C ASN A 124 -0.89 -1.14 9.46
N LYS A 125 -1.37 0.08 9.70
CA LYS A 125 -2.47 0.34 10.62
C LYS A 125 -3.77 -0.34 10.16
N VAL A 126 -4.14 -0.22 8.88
CA VAL A 126 -5.29 -0.92 8.27
C VAL A 126 -5.18 -2.44 8.46
N ILE A 127 -4.01 -3.00 8.19
CA ILE A 127 -3.78 -4.44 8.32
C ILE A 127 -3.98 -4.89 9.78
N SER A 128 -3.54 -4.09 10.76
CA SER A 128 -3.62 -4.43 12.18
C SER A 128 -5.06 -4.57 12.71
N LEU A 129 -6.02 -3.89 12.08
CA LEU A 129 -7.44 -3.88 12.46
C LEU A 129 -8.19 -5.16 12.11
N PHE A 130 -7.59 -6.06 11.33
CA PHE A 130 -8.20 -7.36 11.05
C PHE A 130 -8.02 -8.32 12.25
N PRO A 131 -9.04 -9.13 12.57
CA PRO A 131 -9.11 -9.82 13.86
C PRO A 131 -8.15 -11.01 13.99
N THR A 132 -7.71 -11.61 12.88
CA THR A 132 -6.89 -12.84 12.89
C THR A 132 -5.63 -12.69 12.07
N ASP A 133 -4.50 -13.23 12.54
CA ASP A 133 -3.21 -13.10 11.87
C ASP A 133 -3.22 -13.69 10.46
N LYS A 134 -4.00 -14.76 10.24
CA LYS A 134 -4.24 -15.32 8.91
C LYS A 134 -4.92 -14.31 7.96
N THR A 135 -5.85 -13.52 8.47
CA THR A 135 -6.53 -12.47 7.69
C THR A 135 -5.63 -11.25 7.48
N LYS A 136 -4.85 -10.86 8.50
CA LYS A 136 -3.84 -9.81 8.38
C LYS A 136 -2.81 -10.16 7.31
N LEU A 137 -2.30 -11.40 7.31
CA LEU A 137 -1.35 -11.90 6.33
C LEU A 137 -1.96 -11.96 4.92
N PHE A 138 -3.24 -12.33 4.80
CA PHE A 138 -3.94 -12.34 3.51
C PHE A 138 -4.04 -10.93 2.93
N VAL A 139 -4.51 -9.95 3.71
CA VAL A 139 -4.63 -8.55 3.28
C VAL A 139 -3.25 -7.94 3.00
N LYS A 140 -2.25 -8.21 3.84
CA LYS A 140 -0.85 -7.77 3.62
C LYS A 140 -0.30 -8.32 2.31
N SER A 141 -0.49 -9.60 2.04
CA SER A 141 -0.02 -10.25 0.81
C SER A 141 -0.73 -9.68 -0.41
N LEU A 142 -2.03 -9.43 -0.30
CA LEU A 142 -2.84 -8.86 -1.37
C LEU A 142 -2.40 -7.44 -1.72
N LEU A 143 -2.18 -6.58 -0.73
CA LEU A 143 -1.77 -5.19 -0.94
C LEU A 143 -0.32 -5.09 -1.46
N LYS A 144 0.58 -5.97 -1.01
CA LYS A 144 2.00 -5.92 -1.38
C LYS A 144 2.31 -6.61 -2.71
N TYR A 145 1.62 -7.72 -3.02
CA TYR A 145 1.98 -8.61 -4.14
C TYR A 145 0.82 -8.87 -5.12
N GLY A 146 -0.40 -8.45 -4.81
CA GLY A 146 -1.57 -8.63 -5.67
C GLY A 146 -2.18 -10.04 -5.64
N LYS A 147 -3.22 -10.23 -6.46
CA LYS A 147 -4.08 -11.43 -6.46
C LYS A 147 -3.32 -12.74 -6.70
N ILE A 148 -2.53 -12.81 -7.77
CA ILE A 148 -1.87 -14.05 -8.21
C ILE A 148 -0.94 -14.58 -7.12
N ALA A 149 0.00 -13.74 -6.64
CA ALA A 149 0.92 -14.12 -5.58
C ALA A 149 0.21 -14.46 -4.26
N THR A 150 -0.88 -13.77 -3.92
CA THR A 150 -1.67 -14.09 -2.72
C THR A 150 -2.37 -15.44 -2.83
N MET A 151 -2.90 -15.77 -4.00
CA MET A 151 -3.50 -17.09 -4.25
C MET A 151 -2.46 -18.20 -4.10
N ASP A 152 -1.24 -17.97 -4.57
CA ASP A 152 -0.15 -18.93 -4.48
C ASP A 152 0.32 -19.12 -3.02
N ILE A 153 0.53 -18.02 -2.28
CA ILE A 153 0.92 -18.05 -0.84
C ILE A 153 -0.09 -18.86 0.00
N PHE A 154 -1.39 -18.69 -0.27
CA PHE A 154 -2.44 -19.36 0.48
C PHE A 154 -2.93 -20.66 -0.16
N SER A 155 -2.32 -21.09 -1.28
CA SER A 155 -2.73 -22.27 -2.06
C SER A 155 -4.24 -22.31 -2.34
N MET A 156 -4.79 -21.17 -2.79
CA MET A 156 -6.22 -20.98 -3.01
C MET A 156 -6.55 -21.06 -4.50
N THR A 157 -7.69 -21.67 -4.82
CA THR A 157 -8.28 -21.54 -6.16
C THR A 157 -8.92 -20.17 -6.32
N ASP A 158 -9.14 -19.76 -7.56
CA ASP A 158 -9.75 -18.46 -7.88
C ASP A 158 -11.10 -18.26 -7.15
N LYS A 159 -11.96 -19.29 -7.14
CA LYS A 159 -13.24 -19.26 -6.40
C LYS A 159 -13.05 -19.08 -4.88
N LYS A 160 -12.05 -19.74 -4.28
CA LYS A 160 -11.77 -19.61 -2.85
C LYS A 160 -11.19 -18.24 -2.52
N PHE A 161 -10.38 -17.69 -3.42
CA PHE A 161 -9.84 -16.34 -3.30
C PHE A 161 -10.96 -15.29 -3.36
N GLU A 162 -11.86 -15.37 -4.35
CA GLU A 162 -12.98 -14.43 -4.48
C GLU A 162 -13.90 -14.47 -3.26
N HIS A 163 -14.19 -15.67 -2.74
CA HIS A 163 -14.96 -15.80 -1.49
C HIS A 163 -14.22 -15.20 -0.30
N ALA A 164 -12.93 -15.50 -0.15
CA ALA A 164 -12.11 -14.94 0.91
C ALA A 164 -12.03 -13.41 0.84
N LEU A 165 -11.88 -12.84 -0.37
CA LEU A 165 -11.87 -11.41 -0.62
C LEU A 165 -13.22 -10.78 -0.25
N TYR A 166 -14.32 -11.40 -0.69
CA TYR A 166 -15.68 -10.95 -0.36
C TYR A 166 -15.91 -10.89 1.14
N ASP A 167 -15.51 -11.92 1.89
CA ASP A 167 -15.65 -11.96 3.35
C ASP A 167 -14.91 -10.80 4.04
N ARG A 168 -13.70 -10.46 3.55
CA ARG A 168 -12.92 -9.34 4.12
C ARG A 168 -13.52 -7.99 3.76
N ILE A 169 -14.03 -7.84 2.54
CA ILE A 169 -14.76 -6.63 2.12
C ILE A 169 -16.04 -6.47 2.96
N ALA A 170 -16.79 -7.56 3.17
CA ALA A 170 -17.98 -7.55 4.02
C ALA A 170 -17.63 -7.18 5.45
N TYR A 171 -16.55 -7.76 6.00
CA TYR A 171 -16.06 -7.41 7.34
C TYR A 171 -15.72 -5.91 7.47
N VAL A 172 -14.98 -5.35 6.52
CA VAL A 172 -14.64 -3.91 6.51
C VAL A 172 -15.93 -3.06 6.42
N LYS A 173 -16.90 -3.43 5.59
CA LYS A 173 -18.17 -2.72 5.46
C LYS A 173 -19.00 -2.78 6.76
N SER A 174 -19.10 -3.94 7.39
CA SER A 174 -19.83 -4.13 8.64
C SER A 174 -19.15 -3.44 9.83
N ASN A 175 -17.85 -3.19 9.77
CA ASN A 175 -17.07 -2.51 10.80
C ASN A 175 -16.56 -1.15 10.32
N ALA A 176 -17.24 -0.53 9.33
CA ALA A 176 -16.76 0.69 8.69
C ALA A 176 -16.52 1.81 9.71
N GLN A 177 -17.38 1.95 10.71
CA GLN A 177 -17.20 2.93 11.79
C GLN A 177 -15.92 2.70 12.60
N MET A 178 -15.62 1.46 12.99
CA MET A 178 -14.39 1.13 13.72
C MET A 178 -13.14 1.40 12.86
N PHE A 179 -13.17 0.99 11.58
CA PHE A 179 -12.07 1.28 10.65
C PHE A 179 -11.89 2.78 10.47
N THR A 180 -12.97 3.53 10.29
CA THR A 180 -12.92 5.00 10.23
C THR A 180 -12.34 5.57 11.50
N GLU A 181 -12.83 5.23 12.70
CA GLU A 181 -12.32 5.78 13.97
C GLU A 181 -10.83 5.47 14.23
N GLN A 182 -10.38 4.26 13.86
CA GLN A 182 -9.00 3.83 14.09
C GLN A 182 -8.02 4.33 13.02
N LEU A 183 -8.48 4.46 11.77
CA LEU A 183 -7.70 5.00 10.65
C LEU A 183 -7.77 6.52 10.57
N SER A 184 -8.84 7.13 11.08
CA SER A 184 -8.94 8.54 11.44
C SER A 184 -8.13 8.86 12.69
N GLY A 185 -6.99 8.18 12.87
CA GLY A 185 -5.82 8.87 13.37
C GLY A 185 -5.37 9.92 12.34
N PHE A 186 -6.24 10.88 12.02
CA PHE A 186 -5.84 12.28 12.12
C PHE A 186 -5.17 12.37 13.47
N ASP A 187 -3.96 12.89 13.52
CA ASP A 187 -3.21 12.96 14.76
C ASP A 187 -4.04 13.81 15.74
N HIS A 188 -4.88 13.14 16.54
CA HIS A 188 -5.93 13.78 17.33
C HIS A 188 -5.25 14.71 18.34
N GLN A 189 -4.04 14.33 18.74
CA GLN A 189 -3.13 15.15 19.51
C GLN A 189 -2.65 16.35 18.70
N ASP A 190 -2.16 16.21 17.47
CA ASP A 190 -1.79 17.34 16.61
C ASP A 190 -2.95 18.32 16.36
N THR A 191 -4.17 17.84 16.10
CA THR A 191 -5.35 18.70 15.95
C THR A 191 -5.70 19.40 17.26
N LEU A 192 -5.64 18.70 18.41
CA LEU A 192 -5.86 19.30 19.72
C LEU A 192 -4.77 20.30 20.09
N ASP A 193 -3.51 20.03 19.75
CA ASP A 193 -2.36 20.90 19.97
C ASP A 193 -2.49 22.16 19.12
N LYS A 194 -2.88 22.03 17.85
CA LYS A 194 -3.20 23.17 16.97
C LYS A 194 -4.37 23.99 17.51
N LEU A 195 -5.48 23.34 17.88
CA LEU A 195 -6.64 24.03 18.46
C LEU A 195 -6.27 24.76 19.76
N LYS A 196 -5.41 24.18 20.60
CA LYS A 196 -4.91 24.81 21.82
C LYS A 196 -4.11 26.06 21.51
N VAL A 197 -3.16 26.01 20.57
CA VAL A 197 -2.36 27.18 20.16
C VAL A 197 -3.25 28.30 19.61
N LEU A 198 -4.27 27.95 18.81
CA LEU A 198 -5.21 28.94 18.27
C LEU A 198 -6.11 29.52 19.37
N GLY A 199 -6.52 28.71 20.35
CA GLY A 199 -7.25 29.17 21.54
C GLY A 199 -6.42 30.09 22.43
N ASP A 200 -5.12 29.80 22.62
CA ASP A 200 -4.19 30.66 23.34
C ASP A 200 -4.04 32.03 22.64
N PHE A 201 -4.02 32.03 21.30
CA PHE A 201 -4.01 33.26 20.50
C PHE A 201 -5.30 34.10 20.69
N GLU A 202 -6.48 33.47 20.65
CA GLU A 202 -7.74 34.15 20.93
C GLU A 202 -7.80 34.72 22.35
N TYR A 203 -7.29 33.98 23.33
CA TYR A 203 -7.18 34.44 24.70
C TYR A 203 -6.28 35.68 24.83
N CYS A 204 -5.11 35.70 24.14
CA CYS A 204 -4.24 36.87 24.08
C CYS A 204 -4.96 38.11 23.55
N LEU A 205 -5.74 37.97 22.47
CA LEU A 205 -6.52 39.06 21.87
C LEU A 205 -7.56 39.64 22.85
N ASN A 206 -8.23 38.78 23.62
CA ASN A 206 -9.30 39.19 24.53
C ASN A 206 -8.79 39.73 25.88
N LYS A 207 -7.61 39.27 26.33
CA LYS A 207 -7.07 39.61 27.65
C LYS A 207 -6.38 40.98 27.68
N TYR A 208 -5.63 41.32 26.63
CA TYR A 208 -4.73 42.47 26.67
C TYR A 208 -5.31 43.69 25.97
N ALA A 209 -5.60 44.73 26.76
CA ALA A 209 -6.02 46.03 26.24
C ALA A 209 -4.83 46.91 25.80
N ASP A 210 -3.61 46.64 26.29
CA ASP A 210 -2.40 47.34 25.91
C ASP A 210 -1.75 46.72 24.65
N PRO A 211 -1.60 47.48 23.55
CA PRO A 211 -1.05 46.98 22.29
C PRO A 211 0.39 46.46 22.37
N MET A 212 1.23 47.00 23.25
CA MET A 212 2.63 46.59 23.39
C MET A 212 2.73 45.20 24.03
N THR A 213 1.94 44.96 25.07
CA THR A 213 1.85 43.66 25.75
C THR A 213 1.25 42.61 24.81
N LEU A 214 0.19 42.95 24.09
CA LEU A 214 -0.42 42.06 23.10
C LEU A 214 0.59 41.64 22.01
N ASN A 215 1.34 42.59 21.46
CA ASN A 215 2.34 42.33 20.42
C ASN A 215 3.40 41.32 20.89
N SER A 216 3.95 41.52 22.10
CA SER A 216 4.99 40.65 22.65
C SER A 216 4.52 39.20 22.84
N GLU A 217 3.29 39.02 23.33
CA GLU A 217 2.70 37.69 23.59
C GLU A 217 2.37 36.97 22.27
N VAL A 218 1.74 37.68 21.33
CA VAL A 218 1.44 37.14 20.00
C VAL A 218 2.73 36.75 19.26
N HIS A 219 3.78 37.57 19.35
CA HIS A 219 5.05 37.25 18.72
C HIS A 219 5.72 36.01 19.33
N THR A 220 5.55 35.80 20.63
CA THR A 220 6.03 34.58 21.31
C THR A 220 5.30 33.35 20.80
N LEU A 221 3.98 33.43 20.58
CA LEU A 221 3.19 32.37 19.97
C LEU A 221 3.62 32.08 18.53
N PHE A 222 3.85 33.12 17.72
CA PHE A 222 4.30 32.96 16.33
C PHE A 222 5.65 32.25 16.24
N ILE A 223 6.63 32.61 17.08
CA ILE A 223 7.93 31.94 17.08
C ILE A 223 7.83 30.50 17.57
N SER A 224 7.08 30.27 18.66
CA SER A 224 6.99 28.94 19.27
C SER A 224 6.25 27.93 18.40
N ASN A 225 5.43 28.41 17.45
CA ASN A 225 4.61 27.59 16.56
C ASN A 225 4.76 28.03 15.09
N SER A 226 6.01 28.30 14.68
CA SER A 226 6.30 28.91 13.36
C SER A 226 5.72 28.15 12.19
N ASP A 227 5.72 26.82 12.23
CA ASP A 227 5.24 25.99 11.12
C ASP A 227 3.73 26.17 10.91
N LEU A 228 2.96 26.11 12.00
CA LEU A 228 1.51 26.35 11.97
C LEU A 228 1.18 27.76 11.45
N PHE A 229 1.88 28.78 11.96
CA PHE A 229 1.60 30.16 11.55
C PHE A 229 2.06 30.45 10.12
N ASN A 230 3.14 29.84 9.63
CA ASN A 230 3.55 29.94 8.24
C ASN A 230 2.44 29.41 7.31
N ASP A 231 1.85 28.26 7.63
CA ASP A 231 0.73 27.70 6.86
C ASP A 231 -0.50 28.64 6.88
N ILE A 232 -0.79 29.26 8.03
CA ILE A 232 -1.89 30.22 8.17
C ILE A 232 -1.61 31.50 7.37
N PHE A 233 -0.39 32.03 7.39
CA PHE A 233 0.00 33.19 6.57
C PHE A 233 -0.14 32.89 5.08
N ASP A 234 0.31 31.71 4.65
CA ASP A 234 0.15 31.23 3.29
C ASP A 234 -1.33 31.15 2.88
N TYR A 235 -2.19 30.64 3.75
CA TYR A 235 -3.64 30.60 3.53
C TYR A 235 -4.23 32.01 3.45
N ALA A 236 -3.86 32.91 4.37
CA ALA A 236 -4.30 34.30 4.39
C ALA A 236 -3.92 35.04 3.10
N THR A 237 -2.73 34.78 2.56
CA THR A 237 -2.29 35.34 1.27
C THR A 237 -3.10 34.75 0.11
N LYS A 238 -3.32 33.44 0.07
CA LYS A 238 -4.01 32.77 -1.04
C LYS A 238 -5.52 33.06 -1.07
N VAL A 239 -6.19 33.07 0.07
CA VAL A 239 -7.65 33.17 0.17
C VAL A 239 -8.11 34.61 0.39
N TYR A 240 -7.48 35.32 1.32
CA TYR A 240 -7.88 36.68 1.69
C TYR A 240 -7.05 37.77 1.02
N GLY A 241 -6.02 37.40 0.25
CA GLY A 241 -5.16 38.36 -0.43
C GLY A 241 -4.35 39.24 0.53
N MET A 242 -3.85 38.66 1.63
CA MET A 242 -2.88 39.34 2.51
C MET A 242 -1.60 39.66 1.72
N LYS A 243 -1.09 40.89 1.85
CA LYS A 243 0.07 41.37 1.10
C LYS A 243 1.33 41.53 1.95
N TYR A 244 1.18 41.88 3.24
CA TYR A 244 2.30 42.31 4.08
C TYR A 244 2.54 41.42 5.31
N GLN A 245 2.70 40.11 5.10
CA GLN A 245 2.91 39.12 6.19
C GLN A 245 4.01 39.52 7.18
N GLY A 246 5.15 40.01 6.69
CA GLY A 246 6.30 40.35 7.53
C GLY A 246 6.06 41.57 8.42
N ILE A 247 5.15 42.47 8.03
CA ILE A 247 4.75 43.62 8.84
C ILE A 247 3.76 43.17 9.91
N VAL A 248 2.77 42.34 9.53
CA VAL A 248 1.80 41.77 10.47
C VAL A 248 2.50 40.94 11.55
N TRP A 249 3.49 40.12 11.17
CA TRP A 249 4.30 39.38 12.13
C TRP A 249 5.01 40.33 13.13
N LYS A 250 5.75 41.32 12.64
CA LYS A 250 6.59 42.18 13.49
C LYS A 250 5.81 43.16 14.36
N SER A 251 4.67 43.63 13.89
CA SER A 251 3.98 44.79 14.46
C SER A 251 2.54 44.52 14.86
N PHE A 252 2.15 43.24 15.02
CA PHE A 252 0.79 42.85 15.38
C PHE A 252 0.20 43.67 16.53
N GLY A 253 -0.98 44.25 16.35
CA GLY A 253 -1.66 45.08 17.35
C GLY A 253 -1.14 46.53 17.44
N LEU A 254 0.06 46.81 16.93
CA LEU A 254 0.70 48.14 16.89
C LEU A 254 0.47 48.87 15.56
N ILE A 255 -0.16 48.21 14.58
CA ILE A 255 -0.42 48.78 13.27
C ILE A 255 -1.55 49.82 13.37
N ASN A 256 -1.21 51.07 13.03
CA ASN A 256 -2.15 52.20 12.98
C ASN A 256 -2.55 52.60 11.54
N ASP A 257 -1.86 52.07 10.52
CA ASP A 257 -2.22 52.30 9.13
C ASP A 257 -3.42 51.44 8.72
N HIS A 258 -4.43 52.06 8.11
CA HIS A 258 -5.69 51.38 7.81
C HIS A 258 -5.53 50.25 6.79
N GLN A 259 -4.61 50.35 5.83
CA GLN A 259 -4.39 49.28 4.83
C GLN A 259 -3.63 48.11 5.44
N LEU A 260 -2.68 48.38 6.32
CA LEU A 260 -1.93 47.34 7.03
C LEU A 260 -2.79 46.66 8.12
N LYS A 261 -3.71 47.41 8.74
CA LYS A 261 -4.69 46.87 9.70
C LYS A 261 -5.62 45.85 9.06
N LEU A 262 -5.97 46.04 7.79
CA LEU A 262 -6.77 45.06 7.04
C LEU A 262 -6.04 43.72 6.91
N ASP A 263 -4.72 43.72 6.73
CA ASP A 263 -3.95 42.47 6.67
C ASP A 263 -3.89 41.78 8.04
N GLU A 264 -3.90 42.51 9.17
CA GLU A 264 -4.10 41.89 10.49
C GLU A 264 -5.47 41.22 10.62
N TYR A 265 -6.55 41.86 10.15
CA TYR A 265 -7.88 41.25 10.18
C TYR A 265 -7.96 40.00 9.30
N LYS A 266 -7.32 39.99 8.13
CA LYS A 266 -7.25 38.78 7.29
C LYS A 266 -6.55 37.62 7.98
N LEU A 267 -5.52 37.90 8.79
CA LEU A 267 -4.88 36.87 9.60
C LEU A 267 -5.86 36.31 10.64
N ILE A 268 -6.57 37.19 11.34
CA ILE A 268 -7.58 36.81 12.34
C ILE A 268 -8.68 35.96 11.70
N ASP A 269 -9.22 36.39 10.56
CA ASP A 269 -10.24 35.64 9.81
C ASP A 269 -9.72 34.25 9.39
N SER A 270 -8.46 34.16 8.93
CA SER A 270 -7.81 32.90 8.57
C SER A 270 -7.66 31.95 9.76
N ILE A 271 -7.37 32.48 10.94
CA ILE A 271 -7.28 31.71 12.19
C ILE A 271 -8.66 31.19 12.59
N ILE A 272 -9.69 32.03 12.50
CA ILE A 272 -11.08 31.66 12.82
C ILE A 272 -11.57 30.56 11.87
N ASP A 273 -11.33 30.70 10.57
CA ASP A 273 -11.66 29.69 9.56
C ASP A 273 -11.00 28.35 9.88
N LEU A 274 -9.70 28.37 10.18
CA LEU A 274 -8.96 27.15 10.53
C LEU A 274 -9.49 26.53 11.83
N GLN A 275 -9.78 27.32 12.86
CA GLN A 275 -10.41 26.84 14.08
C GLN A 275 -11.76 26.19 13.80
N GLN A 276 -12.60 26.79 12.96
CA GLN A 276 -13.90 26.22 12.59
C GLN A 276 -13.76 24.92 11.80
N GLU A 277 -12.84 24.86 10.84
CA GLU A 277 -12.58 23.64 10.07
C GLU A 277 -12.05 22.50 10.94
N LEU A 278 -11.09 22.77 11.82
CA LEU A 278 -10.57 21.79 12.79
C LEU A 278 -11.64 21.38 13.81
N SER A 279 -12.51 22.30 14.22
CA SER A 279 -13.62 22.00 15.14
C SER A 279 -14.73 21.19 14.48
N LYS A 280 -15.01 21.35 13.18
CA LYS A 280 -15.97 20.51 12.44
C LYS A 280 -15.49 19.06 12.32
N GLN A 281 -14.17 18.86 12.29
CA GLN A 281 -13.57 17.52 12.36
C GLN A 281 -13.74 16.89 13.76
N PHE A 282 -14.05 17.72 14.77
CA PHE A 282 -14.39 17.34 16.13
C PHE A 282 -15.92 17.35 16.33
N VAL A 283 -16.63 16.34 15.82
CA VAL A 283 -18.02 16.12 16.23
C VAL A 283 -17.99 15.48 17.63
N PRO A 284 -18.47 16.14 18.70
CA PRO A 284 -18.62 15.47 19.98
C PRO A 284 -19.61 14.32 19.77
N LYS A 285 -19.24 13.10 20.17
CA LYS A 285 -20.23 12.02 20.31
C LYS A 285 -21.35 12.55 21.21
N GLU A 286 -22.62 12.31 20.86
CA GLU A 286 -23.75 12.66 21.71
C GLU A 286 -23.44 12.25 23.17
N GLY A 287 -23.33 13.24 24.06
CA GLY A 287 -22.99 13.04 25.47
C GLY A 287 -21.57 13.44 25.90
N GLN A 288 -20.70 13.91 25.01
CA GLN A 288 -19.48 14.63 25.41
C GLN A 288 -19.69 16.13 25.32
N VAL A 289 -19.64 16.75 26.49
CA VAL A 289 -19.69 18.18 26.75
C VAL A 289 -18.81 18.94 25.76
N SER A 290 -19.37 19.99 25.17
CA SER A 290 -18.69 20.96 24.32
C SER A 290 -17.35 21.39 24.95
N LEU A 291 -16.25 21.35 24.19
CA LEU A 291 -14.92 21.79 24.65
C LEU A 291 -14.90 23.24 25.15
N TYR A 292 -15.89 24.06 24.74
CA TYR A 292 -16.10 25.39 25.29
C TYR A 292 -16.44 25.37 26.80
N GLU A 293 -17.08 24.31 27.29
CA GLU A 293 -17.42 24.16 28.72
C GLU A 293 -16.32 23.45 29.52
N ALA A 294 -15.46 22.64 28.87
CA ALA A 294 -14.43 21.87 29.56
C ALA A 294 -13.14 22.67 29.86
N THR A 295 -12.85 23.74 29.11
CA THR A 295 -11.58 24.47 29.24
C THR A 295 -11.65 25.62 30.27
N TYR A 296 -12.85 25.99 30.73
CA TYR A 296 -13.06 27.13 31.64
C TYR A 296 -13.71 26.77 32.99
N LEU A 297 -13.80 25.48 33.34
CA LEU A 297 -14.37 25.01 34.62
C LEU A 297 -13.40 24.20 35.50
N SER A 298 -12.08 24.34 35.30
CA SER A 298 -11.07 23.83 36.25
C SER A 298 -10.22 24.96 36.82
#